data_AF-A0A4P9YZ85-F1
#
_entry.id   AF-A0A4P9YZ85-F1
#
_cell.length_a   1.000
_cell.length_b   1.000
_cell.length_c   1.000
_cell.angle_alpha   90.00
_cell.angle_beta   90.00
_cell.angle_gamma   90.00
#
_symmetry.space_group_name_H-M   'P 1'
#
loop_
_entity.id
_entity.type
_entity.pdbx_description
1 polymer ?
#
loop_
_entity_poly.entity_id
_entity_poly.type
_entity_poly.pdbx_seq_one_letter_code
_entity_poly.pdbx_strand_id
1 'polypeptide(L)' 'FHEPVDTAVVTDYLTVIRQPMDLTTMRGKVQQQAYTTLDEFRHDIKLICDNARIYNKPDTIYYREANRL' A
#
# COMPACT_ATOMS: atom_id res chain seq x y z
N PHE A 1 4.61 4.08 -2.59
CA PHE A 1 3.62 3.33 -3.38
C PHE A 1 4.26 2.26 -4.26
N HIS A 2 5.36 2.55 -4.96
CA HIS A 2 5.96 1.58 -5.90
C HIS A 2 6.61 0.38 -5.21
N GLU A 3 7.47 0.63 -4.23
CA GLU A 3 8.17 -0.39 -3.44
C GLU A 3 7.60 -0.50 -2.02
N PRO A 4 7.83 -1.64 -1.33
CA PRO A 4 7.51 -1.80 0.08
C PRO A 4 8.21 -0.74 0.94
N VAL A 5 7.59 -0.37 2.06
CA VAL A 5 8.24 0.48 3.07
C VAL A 5 9.36 -0.32 3.73
N ASP A 6 10.57 0.25 3.78
CA ASP A 6 11.68 -0.33 4.52
C ASP A 6 11.43 -0.20 6.03
N THR A 7 11.08 -1.32 6.65
CA THR A 7 10.72 -1.39 8.08
C THR A 7 11.93 -1.37 9.01
N ALA A 8 13.15 -1.52 8.50
CA ALA A 8 14.36 -1.25 9.28
C ALA A 8 14.60 0.26 9.44
N VAL A 9 14.15 1.06 8.47
CA VAL A 9 14.23 2.53 8.50
C VAL A 9 13.00 3.14 9.17
N VAL A 10 11.80 2.67 8.80
CA VAL A 10 10.51 3.14 9.32
C VAL A 10 9.97 2.12 10.31
N THR A 11 10.56 2.12 11.51
CA THR A 11 10.43 1.04 12.49
C THR A 11 9.05 0.92 13.12
N ASP A 12 8.26 2.00 13.13
CA ASP A 12 6.89 2.02 13.66
C ASP A 12 5.83 1.65 12.61
N TYR A 13 6.20 1.52 11.33
CA TYR A 13 5.23 1.34 10.24
C TYR A 13 4.30 0.14 10.46
N LEU A 14 4.86 -1.01 10.88
CA LEU A 14 4.08 -2.23 11.12
C LEU A 14 3.27 -2.22 12.42
N THR A 15 3.52 -1.24 13.31
CA THR A 15 2.68 -1.04 14.50
C THR A 15 1.38 -0.32 14.16
N VAL A 16 1.41 0.51 13.11
CA VAL A 16 0.28 1.31 12.63
C VAL A 16 -0.45 0.60 11.49
N ILE A 17 0.29 0.06 10.51
CA ILE A 17 -0.23 -0.55 9.30
C ILE A 17 -0.24 -2.08 9.42
N ARG A 18 -1.44 -2.65 9.46
CA ARG A 18 -1.67 -4.10 9.66
C ARG A 18 -1.50 -4.93 8.39
N GLN A 19 -1.78 -4.35 7.22
CA GLN A 19 -1.71 -5.02 5.93
C GLN A 19 -0.92 -4.15 4.94
N PRO A 20 0.42 -4.16 5.01
CA PRO A 20 1.26 -3.45 4.05
C PRO A 20 0.98 -3.90 2.62
N MET A 21 1.01 -2.96 1.68
CA MET A 21 0.85 -3.25 0.26
C MET A 21 1.59 -2.19 -0.58
N ASP A 22 2.10 -2.60 -1.73
CA ASP A 22 2.81 -1.78 -2.71
C ASP A 22 2.67 -2.39 -4.13
N LEU A 23 3.01 -1.61 -5.16
CA LEU A 23 2.82 -2.01 -6.56
C LEU A 23 3.75 -3.16 -6.98
N THR A 24 4.96 -3.27 -6.42
CA THR A 24 5.87 -4.39 -6.70
C THR A 24 5.33 -5.69 -6.10
N THR A 25 4.78 -5.67 -4.90
CA THR A 25 4.06 -6.81 -4.30
C THR A 25 2.85 -7.20 -5.12
N MET A 26 2.02 -6.22 -5.52
CA MET A 26 0.86 -6.48 -6.40
C MET A 26 1.29 -7.10 -7.73
N ARG A 27 2.38 -6.62 -8.35
CA ARG A 27 2.94 -7.18 -9.59
C ARG A 27 3.33 -8.65 -9.40
N GLY A 28 3.96 -8.99 -8.28
CA GLY A 28 4.28 -10.38 -7.92
C GLY A 28 3.01 -11.24 -7.80
N LYS A 29 1.97 -10.74 -7.13
CA LYS A 29 0.67 -11.42 -7.02
C LYS A 29 0.01 -11.67 -8.38
N VAL A 30 0.09 -10.72 -9.32
CA VAL A 30 -0.39 -10.91 -10.71
C VAL A 30 0.40 -12.03 -11.40
N GLN A 31 1.72 -11.99 -11.34
CA GLN A 31 2.59 -12.99 -11.98
C GLN A 31 2.36 -14.40 -11.43
N GLN A 32 2.01 -14.51 -10.15
CA GLN A 32 1.70 -15.77 -9.48
C GLN A 32 0.23 -16.19 -9.62
N GLN A 33 -0.59 -15.45 -10.37
CA GLN A 33 -2.04 -15.67 -10.50
C GLN A 33 -2.77 -15.71 -9.14
N ALA A 34 -2.27 -14.94 -8.17
CA ALA A 34 -2.79 -14.93 -6.79
C ALA A 34 -4.08 -14.12 -6.62
N TYR A 35 -4.49 -13.36 -7.64
CA TYR A 35 -5.80 -12.72 -7.69
C TYR A 35 -6.77 -13.61 -8.47
N THR A 36 -7.70 -14.22 -7.75
CA THR A 36 -8.78 -15.05 -8.32
C THR A 36 -9.97 -14.20 -8.77
N THR A 37 -10.13 -13.01 -8.19
CA THR A 37 -11.18 -12.06 -8.56
C THR A 37 -10.64 -10.66 -8.77
N LEU A 38 -11.38 -9.85 -9.54
CA LEU A 38 -11.06 -8.42 -9.70
C LEU A 38 -11.17 -7.66 -8.38
N ASP A 39 -12.03 -8.10 -7.46
CA ASP A 39 -12.22 -7.45 -6.17
C ASP A 39 -11.01 -7.60 -5.26
N GLU A 40 -10.31 -8.74 -5.29
CA GLU A 40 -9.04 -8.92 -4.57
C GLU A 40 -7.95 -7.97 -5.11
N PHE A 41 -7.90 -7.78 -6.44
CA PHE A 41 -6.98 -6.82 -7.04
C PHE A 41 -7.32 -5.38 -6.65
N ARG A 42 -8.61 -5.01 -6.71
CA ARG A 42 -9.11 -3.68 -6.29
C ARG A 42 -8.85 -3.43 -4.81
N HIS A 43 -8.99 -4.45 -3.98
CA HIS A 43 -8.72 -4.37 -2.55
C HIS A 43 -7.27 -3.95 -2.28
N ASP A 44 -6.30 -4.57 -2.96
CA ASP A 44 -4.89 -4.24 -2.79
C ASP A 44 -4.54 -2.83 -3.31
N ILE A 45 -5.17 -2.37 -4.41
CA ILE A 45 -5.05 -0.95 -4.82
C ILE A 45 -5.53 -0.02 -3.70
N LYS A 46 -6.69 -0.34 -3.12
CA LYS A 46 -7.28 0.46 -2.04
C LYS A 46 -6.36 0.47 -0.81
N LEU A 47 -5.77 -0.67 -0.44
CA LEU A 47 -4.82 -0.77 0.66
C LEU A 47 -3.63 0.16 0.49
N ILE A 48 -3.05 0.28 -0.71
CA ILE A 48 -1.93 1.20 -0.98
C ILE A 48 -2.30 2.64 -0.61
N CYS A 49 -3.50 3.09 -0.99
CA CYS A 49 -3.96 4.45 -0.73
C CYS A 49 -4.37 4.64 0.73
N ASP A 50 -5.13 3.69 1.29
CA ASP A 50 -5.59 3.73 2.68
C ASP A 50 -4.42 3.73 3.67
N ASN A 51 -3.43 2.85 3.46
CA ASN A 51 -2.25 2.78 4.32
C ASN A 51 -1.47 4.10 4.30
N ALA A 52 -1.34 4.74 3.14
CA ALA A 52 -0.72 6.05 3.06
C ALA A 52 -1.51 7.13 3.80
N ARG A 53 -2.86 7.10 3.75
CA ARG A 53 -3.71 8.03 4.50
C ARG A 53 -3.69 7.78 6.02
N ILE A 54 -3.58 6.52 6.44
CA ILE A 54 -3.53 6.13 7.85
C ILE A 54 -2.18 6.54 8.46
N TYR A 55 -1.07 6.25 7.78
CA TYR A 55 0.26 6.47 8.33
C TYR A 55 0.73 7.92 8.21
N ASN A 56 0.41 8.61 7.10
CA ASN A 56 0.94 9.94 6.84
C ASN A 56 -0.07 11.04 7.21
N LYS A 57 0.42 12.20 7.66
CA LYS A 57 -0.43 13.36 7.96
C LYS A 57 -1.02 13.99 6.68
N PRO A 58 -2.20 14.63 6.75
CA PRO A 58 -2.89 15.21 5.58
C PRO A 58 -2.11 16.22 4.74
N ASP A 59 -1.15 16.92 5.34
CA ASP A 59 -0.31 17.93 4.72
C ASP A 59 0.89 17.34 3.95
N THR A 60 1.22 16.08 4.19
CA THR A 60 2.31 15.38 3.49
C THR A 60 1.99 15.19 2.01
N ILE A 61 3.04 15.07 1.19
CA ILE A 61 2.87 14.72 -0.23
C ILE A 61 2.22 13.35 -0.38
N TYR A 62 2.59 12.38 0.45
CA TYR A 62 2.10 11.00 0.37
C TYR A 62 0.58 10.90 0.59
N TYR A 63 0.06 11.63 1.58
CA TYR A 63 -1.39 11.67 1.81
C TYR A 63 -2.13 12.34 0.65
N ARG A 64 -1.59 13.45 0.12
CA ARG A 64 -2.21 14.17 -0.99
C ARG A 64 -2.21 13.36 -2.28
N GLU A 65 -1.11 12.66 -2.60
CA GLU A 65 -1.05 11.78 -3.76
C GLU A 65 -1.97 10.56 -3.59
N ALA A 66 -2.12 10.01 -2.38
CA ALA A 66 -3.10 8.96 -2.12
C ALA A 66 -4.54 9.40 -2.44
N ASN A 67 -4.88 10.69 -2.33
CA ASN A 67 -6.20 11.23 -2.65
C ASN A 67 -6.43 11.51 -4.14
N ARG A 68 -5.37 11.46 -4.96
CA ARG A 68 -5.46 11.67 -6.42
C ARG A 68 -5.60 10.36 -7.20
N LEU A 69 -5.15 9.26 -6.60
CA LEU A 69 -5.30 7.88 -7.08
C LEU A 69 -6.72 7.36 -6.78
#